data_AF-A7NLE0-F1
#
_entry.id   AF-A7NLE0-F1
#
_cell.length_a   1.000
_cell.length_b   1.000
_cell.length_c   1.000
_cell.angle_alpha   90.00
_cell.angle_beta   90.00
_cell.angle_gamma   90.00
#
_symmetry.space_group_name_H-M   'P 1'
#
loop_
_entity.id
_entity.type
_entity.pdbx_description
1 polymer ?
#
loop_
_entity_poly.entity_id
_entity_poly.type
_entity_poly.pdbx_seq_one_letter_code
_entity_poly.pdbx_strand_id
1 'polypeptide(L)'
;MGLGPLFGKDKDKTEEEKSEQQKIGETIKNLSDRIYELQKQLNQRTSEIDQLTMQLAEAQKQAEAARGAASAERLTVAATQEALHDANARVRELEAQIGQLAKEKAAMEEQAKSASAAVAELAGSKPGLAVGATAWVQKAGGKNLRRRSAPGLHSQVHDGLAPGTQLTLLEGPVAADGYHWWRIRAADGREGWVAGEELVTAPE
;
A
#
# COMPACT_ATOMS: atom_id res chain seq x y z
N MET A 1 -108.13 82.44 -15.82
CA MET A 1 -108.66 81.09 -16.15
C MET A 1 -108.34 80.86 -17.63
N GLY A 2 -107.63 79.86 -18.10
CA GLY A 2 -106.98 78.68 -17.53
C GLY A 2 -106.25 77.95 -18.66
N LEU A 3 -105.36 77.03 -18.29
CA LEU A 3 -104.87 75.88 -19.07
C LEU A 3 -103.94 76.13 -20.29
N GLY A 4 -102.67 76.42 -19.97
CA GLY A 4 -101.44 75.70 -20.40
C GLY A 4 -101.11 75.40 -21.87
N PRO A 5 -99.82 75.51 -22.25
CA PRO A 5 -99.18 74.62 -23.20
C PRO A 5 -98.33 73.59 -22.43
N LEU A 6 -98.95 72.48 -22.02
CA LEU A 6 -98.25 71.33 -21.39
C LEU A 6 -97.62 70.37 -22.42
N PHE A 7 -97.95 70.49 -23.72
CA PHE A 7 -97.67 69.43 -24.71
C PHE A 7 -96.26 69.40 -25.34
N GLY A 8 -95.39 70.39 -25.07
CA GLY A 8 -94.04 70.47 -25.66
C GLY A 8 -92.93 69.90 -24.78
N LYS A 9 -93.00 70.12 -23.47
CA LYS A 9 -92.01 69.65 -22.50
C LYS A 9 -91.98 68.12 -22.34
N ASP A 10 -93.12 67.47 -22.55
CA ASP A 10 -93.21 66.02 -22.44
C ASP A 10 -92.53 65.32 -23.63
N LYS A 11 -92.61 65.88 -24.85
CA LYS A 11 -91.96 65.29 -26.04
C LYS A 11 -90.44 65.33 -25.98
N ASP A 12 -89.84 66.47 -25.60
CA ASP A 12 -88.38 66.59 -25.45
C ASP A 12 -87.88 65.64 -24.35
N LYS A 13 -88.56 65.58 -23.21
CA LYS A 13 -88.23 64.63 -22.13
C LYS A 13 -88.32 63.17 -22.58
N THR A 14 -89.31 62.81 -23.40
CA THR A 14 -89.50 61.43 -23.88
C THR A 14 -88.39 61.00 -24.85
N GLU A 15 -87.89 61.91 -25.69
CA GLU A 15 -86.75 61.64 -26.59
C GLU A 15 -85.42 61.58 -25.83
N GLU A 16 -85.23 62.43 -24.81
CA GLU A 16 -84.07 62.41 -23.93
C GLU A 16 -83.99 61.09 -23.14
N GLU A 17 -85.11 60.64 -22.56
CA GLU A 17 -85.26 59.35 -21.87
C GLU A 17 -85.00 58.15 -22.80
N LYS A 18 -85.44 58.19 -24.06
CA LYS A 18 -85.09 57.16 -25.06
C LYS A 18 -83.60 57.11 -25.36
N SER A 19 -82.95 58.27 -25.48
CA SER A 19 -81.50 58.34 -25.72
C SER A 19 -80.72 57.77 -24.53
N GLU A 20 -81.18 58.03 -23.30
CA GLU A 20 -80.59 57.47 -22.09
C GLU A 20 -80.82 55.96 -22.00
N GLN A 21 -82.02 55.47 -22.33
CA GLN A 21 -82.29 54.03 -22.40
C GLN A 21 -81.42 53.32 -23.45
N GLN A 22 -81.18 53.96 -24.60
CA GLN A 22 -80.26 53.43 -25.61
C GLN A 22 -78.82 53.38 -25.10
N LYS A 23 -78.33 54.46 -24.47
CA LYS A 23 -76.99 54.49 -23.84
C LYS A 23 -76.85 53.43 -22.74
N ILE A 24 -77.89 53.24 -21.91
CA ILE A 24 -77.90 52.20 -20.87
C ILE A 24 -77.84 50.81 -21.52
N GLY A 25 -78.62 50.55 -22.57
CA GLY A 25 -78.59 49.28 -23.29
C GLY A 25 -77.23 48.99 -23.93
N GLU A 26 -76.60 50.00 -24.53
CA GLU A 26 -75.25 49.91 -25.11
C GLU A 26 -74.18 49.66 -24.04
N THR A 27 -74.30 50.33 -22.88
CA THR A 27 -73.42 50.12 -21.72
C THR A 27 -73.55 48.71 -21.16
N ILE A 28 -74.77 48.20 -21.00
CA ILE A 28 -75.03 46.83 -20.53
C ILE A 28 -74.43 45.80 -21.49
N LYS A 29 -74.55 46.02 -22.80
CA LYS A 29 -73.94 45.15 -23.81
C LYS A 29 -72.42 45.13 -23.70
N ASN A 30 -71.80 46.31 -23.62
CA ASN A 30 -70.35 46.44 -23.49
C ASN A 30 -69.82 45.80 -22.19
N LEU A 31 -70.54 45.96 -21.08
CA LEU A 31 -70.22 45.29 -19.81
C LEU A 31 -70.35 43.77 -19.91
N SER A 32 -71.38 43.27 -20.60
CA SER A 32 -71.58 41.83 -20.80
C SER A 32 -70.46 41.19 -21.62
N ASP A 33 -70.03 41.87 -22.69
CA ASP A 33 -68.89 41.44 -23.52
C ASP A 33 -67.58 41.42 -22.70
N ARG A 34 -67.38 42.44 -21.84
CA ARG A 34 -66.24 42.50 -20.92
C ARG A 34 -66.25 41.36 -19.90
N ILE A 35 -67.41 41.04 -19.34
CA ILE A 35 -67.59 39.93 -18.39
C ILE A 35 -67.26 38.60 -19.08
N TYR A 36 -67.74 38.40 -20.31
CA TYR A 36 -67.46 37.20 -21.09
C TYR A 36 -65.94 37.00 -21.31
N GLU A 37 -65.23 38.05 -21.73
CA GLU A 37 -63.78 37.94 -21.94
C GLU A 37 -63.01 37.74 -20.62
N LEU A 38 -63.40 38.40 -19.53
CA LEU A 38 -62.80 38.15 -18.22
C LEU A 38 -63.00 36.70 -17.76
N GLN A 39 -64.17 36.13 -18.00
CA GLN A 39 -64.45 34.73 -17.64
C GLN A 39 -63.63 33.75 -18.48
N LYS A 40 -63.44 34.04 -19.76
CA LYS A 40 -62.53 33.28 -20.63
C LYS A 40 -61.08 33.36 -20.15
N GLN A 41 -60.61 34.56 -19.80
CA GLN A 41 -59.26 34.75 -19.24
C GLN A 41 -59.08 34.01 -17.92
N LEU A 42 -60.08 34.04 -17.03
CA LEU A 42 -60.05 33.27 -15.77
C LEU A 42 -59.89 31.78 -16.03
N ASN A 43 -60.69 31.20 -16.92
CA ASN A 43 -60.59 29.78 -17.27
C ASN A 43 -59.22 29.42 -17.85
N GLN A 44 -58.66 30.29 -18.70
CA GLN A 44 -57.32 30.09 -19.24
C GLN A 44 -56.25 30.13 -18.13
N ARG A 45 -56.32 31.12 -17.24
CA ARG A 45 -55.39 31.24 -16.10
C ARG A 45 -55.50 30.07 -15.14
N THR A 46 -56.70 29.54 -14.90
CA THR A 46 -56.89 28.32 -14.10
C THR A 46 -56.17 27.14 -14.75
N SER A 47 -56.32 26.95 -16.06
CA SER A 47 -55.60 25.89 -16.78
C SER A 47 -54.08 26.07 -16.73
N GLU A 48 -53.57 27.31 -16.79
CA GLU A 48 -52.14 27.60 -16.63
C GLU A 48 -51.65 27.26 -15.22
N ILE A 49 -52.43 27.60 -14.18
CA ILE A 49 -52.11 27.26 -12.79
C ILE A 49 -52.04 25.74 -12.60
N ASP A 50 -52.99 24.99 -13.17
CA ASP A 50 -53.00 23.52 -13.08
C ASP A 50 -51.75 22.93 -13.75
N GLN A 51 -51.40 23.43 -14.94
CA GLN A 51 -50.17 23.02 -15.64
C GLN A 51 -48.91 23.32 -14.84
N LEU A 52 -48.79 24.52 -14.28
CA LEU A 52 -47.65 24.90 -13.45
C LEU A 52 -47.57 24.06 -12.18
N THR A 53 -48.70 23.72 -11.57
CA THR A 53 -48.77 22.85 -10.39
C THR A 53 -48.28 21.44 -10.72
N MET A 54 -48.69 20.88 -11.87
CA MET A 54 -48.18 19.59 -12.35
C MET A 54 -46.67 19.63 -12.62
N GLN A 55 -46.18 20.70 -13.25
CA GLN A 55 -44.74 20.88 -13.50
C GLN A 55 -43.94 20.99 -12.21
N LEU A 56 -44.47 21.71 -11.21
CA LEU A 56 -43.83 21.83 -9.90
C LEU A 56 -43.74 20.47 -9.20
N ALA A 57 -44.83 19.68 -9.23
CA ALA A 57 -44.84 18.34 -8.63
C ALA A 57 -43.82 17.41 -9.29
N GLU A 58 -43.71 17.43 -10.62
CA GLU A 58 -42.72 16.63 -11.34
C GLU A 58 -41.28 17.09 -11.04
N ALA A 59 -41.03 18.41 -11.02
CA ALA A 59 -39.73 18.96 -10.67
C ALA A 59 -39.32 18.62 -9.22
N GLN A 60 -40.27 18.63 -8.27
CA GLN A 60 -40.04 18.21 -6.89
C GLN A 60 -39.66 16.73 -6.82
N LYS A 61 -40.40 15.85 -7.51
CA LYS A 61 -40.11 14.42 -7.59
C LYS A 61 -38.72 14.15 -8.19
N GLN A 62 -38.34 14.87 -9.24
CA GLN A 62 -37.01 14.76 -9.84
C GLN A 62 -35.92 15.24 -8.89
N ALA A 63 -36.14 16.34 -8.15
CA ALA A 63 -35.19 16.84 -7.16
C ALA A 63 -34.99 15.85 -5.99
N GLU A 64 -36.05 15.18 -5.54
CA GLU A 64 -35.96 14.13 -4.51
C GLU A 64 -35.20 12.92 -5.01
N ALA A 65 -35.48 12.45 -6.24
CA ALA A 65 -34.73 11.37 -6.86
C ALA A 65 -33.25 11.71 -7.01
N ALA A 66 -32.92 12.92 -7.46
CA ALA A 66 -31.55 13.40 -7.59
C ALA A 66 -30.85 13.50 -6.23
N ARG A 67 -31.54 13.96 -5.18
CA ARG A 67 -31.01 13.97 -3.81
C ARG A 67 -30.75 12.57 -3.28
N GLY A 68 -31.65 11.61 -3.56
CA GLY A 68 -31.47 10.20 -3.19
C GLY A 68 -30.30 9.54 -3.92
N ALA A 69 -30.13 9.81 -5.21
CA ALA A 69 -28.97 9.35 -5.97
C ALA A 69 -27.66 9.95 -5.43
N ALA A 70 -27.63 11.27 -5.18
CA ALA A 70 -26.47 11.95 -4.64
C ALA A 70 -26.12 11.50 -3.21
N SER A 71 -27.10 11.17 -2.37
CA SER A 71 -26.84 10.63 -1.03
C SER A 71 -26.28 9.21 -1.12
N ALA A 72 -26.78 8.36 -2.02
CA ALA A 72 -26.22 7.05 -2.27
C ALA A 72 -24.76 7.12 -2.77
N GLU A 73 -24.46 7.99 -3.72
CA GLU A 73 -23.08 8.23 -4.18
C GLU A 73 -22.18 8.76 -3.07
N ARG A 74 -22.66 9.65 -2.21
CA ARG A 74 -21.87 10.12 -1.05
C ARG A 74 -21.55 9.00 -0.08
N LEU A 75 -22.49 8.08 0.17
CA LEU A 75 -22.26 6.91 1.02
C LEU A 75 -21.20 5.98 0.41
N THR A 76 -21.24 5.74 -0.90
CA THR A 76 -20.22 4.91 -1.57
C THR A 76 -18.85 5.59 -1.57
N VAL A 77 -18.78 6.90 -1.77
CA VAL A 77 -17.53 7.66 -1.67
C VAL A 77 -16.97 7.61 -0.24
N ALA A 78 -17.81 7.77 0.79
CA ALA A 78 -17.37 7.67 2.17
C ALA A 78 -16.80 6.27 2.50
N ALA A 79 -17.49 5.21 2.08
CA ALA A 79 -17.04 3.84 2.28
C ALA A 79 -15.72 3.55 1.55
N THR A 80 -15.54 4.05 0.33
CA THR A 80 -14.28 3.87 -0.41
C THR A 80 -13.13 4.68 0.19
N GLN A 81 -13.39 5.88 0.72
CA GLN A 81 -12.38 6.65 1.45
C GLN A 81 -11.93 5.95 2.73
N GLU A 82 -12.86 5.34 3.48
CA GLU A 82 -12.54 4.57 4.68
C GLU A 82 -11.69 3.33 4.32
N ALA A 83 -12.06 2.61 3.26
CA ALA A 83 -11.27 1.49 2.76
C ALA A 83 -9.85 1.91 2.32
N LEU A 84 -9.70 3.09 1.71
CA LEU A 84 -8.39 3.64 1.34
C LEU A 84 -7.55 3.99 2.58
N HIS A 85 -8.17 4.53 3.62
CA HIS A 85 -7.50 4.83 4.88
C HIS A 85 -6.97 3.54 5.54
N ASP A 86 -7.80 2.50 5.60
CA ASP A 86 -7.41 1.19 6.13
C ASP A 86 -6.29 0.54 5.30
N ALA A 87 -6.40 0.59 3.97
CA ALA A 87 -5.36 0.08 3.08
C ALA A 87 -4.01 0.78 3.31
N ASN A 88 -4.01 2.11 3.48
CA ASN A 88 -2.79 2.88 3.78
C ASN A 88 -2.21 2.51 5.15
N ALA A 89 -3.05 2.22 6.16
CA ALA A 89 -2.58 1.75 7.46
C ALA A 89 -1.89 0.38 7.33
N ARG A 90 -2.47 -0.56 6.57
CA ARG A 90 -1.86 -1.87 6.30
C ARG A 90 -0.53 -1.76 5.57
N VAL A 91 -0.40 -0.84 4.61
CA VAL A 91 0.88 -0.61 3.91
C VAL A 91 1.96 -0.18 4.88
N ARG A 92 1.66 0.78 5.78
CA ARG A 92 2.63 1.23 6.79
C ARG A 92 3.07 0.12 7.73
N GLU A 93 2.14 -0.76 8.10
CA GLU A 93 2.46 -1.93 8.93
C GLU A 93 3.39 -2.91 8.19
N LEU A 94 3.10 -3.21 6.92
CA LEU A 94 3.95 -4.07 6.10
C LEU A 94 5.35 -3.46 5.90
N GLU A 95 5.45 -2.15 5.69
CA GLU A 95 6.74 -1.45 5.62
C GLU A 95 7.54 -1.60 6.92
N ALA A 96 6.89 -1.49 8.08
CA ALA A 96 7.52 -1.71 9.38
C ALA A 96 7.99 -3.17 9.55
N GLN A 97 7.18 -4.15 9.15
CA GLN A 97 7.55 -5.57 9.18
C GLN A 97 8.75 -5.87 8.28
N ILE A 98 8.78 -5.32 7.06
CA ILE A 98 9.93 -5.44 6.14
C ILE A 98 11.18 -4.86 6.79
N GLY A 99 11.08 -3.70 7.44
CA GLY A 99 12.19 -3.08 8.15
C GLY A 99 12.71 -3.95 9.31
N GLN A 100 11.83 -4.66 10.01
CA GLN A 100 12.20 -5.57 11.09
C GLN A 100 12.87 -6.84 10.57
N LEU A 101 12.29 -7.48 9.54
CA LEU A 101 12.88 -8.63 8.87
C LEU A 101 14.27 -8.30 8.28
N ALA A 102 14.45 -7.09 7.75
CA ALA A 102 15.77 -6.65 7.28
C ALA A 102 16.80 -6.58 8.41
N LYS A 103 16.42 -6.10 9.60
CA LYS A 103 17.30 -6.08 10.79
C LYS A 103 17.61 -7.49 11.27
N GLU A 104 16.61 -8.38 11.31
CA GLU A 104 16.80 -9.78 11.70
C GLU A 104 17.73 -10.51 10.73
N LYS A 105 17.56 -10.28 9.41
CA LYS A 105 18.47 -10.81 8.38
C LYS A 105 19.89 -10.31 8.60
N ALA A 106 20.09 -9.02 8.84
CA ALA A 106 21.41 -8.46 9.08
C ALA A 106 22.07 -9.05 10.34
N ALA A 107 21.30 -9.26 11.41
CA ALA A 107 21.80 -9.91 12.63
C ALA A 107 22.18 -11.38 12.40
N MET A 108 21.38 -12.14 11.64
CA MET A 108 21.71 -13.51 11.28
C MET A 108 22.93 -13.59 10.37
N GLU A 109 23.10 -12.65 9.44
CA GLU A 109 24.26 -12.60 8.55
C GLU A 109 25.57 -12.33 9.33
N GLU A 110 25.54 -11.43 10.32
CA GLU A 110 26.69 -11.19 11.20
C GLU A 110 26.98 -12.39 12.11
N GLN A 111 25.93 -13.09 12.57
CA GLN A 111 26.09 -14.36 13.28
C GLN A 111 26.67 -15.46 12.38
N ALA A 112 26.24 -15.55 11.11
CA ALA A 112 26.78 -16.52 10.15
C ALA A 112 28.24 -16.20 9.80
N LYS A 113 28.58 -14.92 9.69
CA LYS A 113 29.95 -14.46 9.43
C LYS A 113 30.88 -14.71 10.61
N SER A 114 30.43 -14.47 11.84
CA SER A 114 31.19 -14.81 13.05
C SER A 114 31.30 -16.33 13.25
N ALA A 115 30.25 -17.10 12.98
CA ALA A 115 30.31 -18.57 12.98
C ALA A 115 31.27 -19.10 11.91
N SER A 116 31.25 -18.54 10.70
CA SER A 116 32.19 -18.91 9.63
C SER A 116 33.62 -18.48 9.94
N ALA A 117 33.85 -17.34 10.58
CA ALA A 117 35.18 -16.92 11.00
C ALA A 117 35.73 -17.85 12.09
N ALA A 118 34.90 -18.27 13.03
CA ALA A 118 35.25 -19.31 14.00
C ALA A 118 35.59 -20.64 13.30
N VAL A 119 34.87 -21.02 12.23
CA VAL A 119 35.17 -22.21 11.40
C VAL A 119 36.42 -22.03 10.52
N ALA A 120 36.76 -20.81 10.09
CA ALA A 120 37.93 -20.52 9.27
C ALA A 120 39.23 -20.44 10.10
N GLU A 121 39.14 -19.95 11.33
CA GLU A 121 40.20 -20.07 12.34
C GLU A 121 40.42 -21.54 12.75
N LEU A 122 39.41 -22.38 12.49
CA LEU A 122 39.46 -23.85 12.48
C LEU A 122 39.94 -24.47 11.13
N ALA A 123 40.23 -23.71 10.06
CA ALA A 123 40.46 -24.20 8.67
C ALA A 123 41.80 -23.80 7.99
N GLY A 124 42.42 -22.65 8.32
CA GLY A 124 43.52 -22.06 7.53
C GLY A 124 44.96 -22.50 7.82
N SER A 125 45.46 -23.67 7.40
CA SER A 125 46.84 -24.09 7.77
C SER A 125 47.58 -24.92 6.75
N LYS A 126 47.29 -24.69 5.47
CA LYS A 126 47.96 -25.20 4.25
C LYS A 126 47.02 -26.04 3.37
N PRO A 127 47.08 -25.90 2.02
CA PRO A 127 46.04 -26.42 1.13
C PRO A 127 46.13 -27.93 0.89
N GLY A 128 44.96 -28.58 0.88
CA GLY A 128 44.77 -30.03 0.72
C GLY A 128 44.78 -30.79 2.04
N LEU A 129 45.18 -30.11 3.11
CA LEU A 129 44.99 -30.57 4.45
C LEU A 129 43.52 -30.35 4.79
N ALA A 130 42.80 -31.43 5.02
CA ALA A 130 41.42 -31.44 5.47
C ALA A 130 41.30 -32.54 6.52
N VAL A 131 40.40 -32.36 7.47
CA VAL A 131 40.11 -33.39 8.44
C VAL A 131 39.64 -34.67 7.72
N GLY A 132 40.33 -35.78 7.96
CA GLY A 132 40.14 -37.08 7.31
C GLY A 132 41.06 -37.35 6.11
N ALA A 133 41.86 -36.38 5.65
CA ALA A 133 42.72 -36.54 4.48
C ALA A 133 44.10 -37.13 4.84
N THR A 134 44.80 -37.69 3.86
CA THR A 134 46.21 -38.08 4.01
C THR A 134 47.13 -36.93 3.60
N ALA A 135 48.18 -36.70 4.40
CA ALA A 135 49.27 -35.78 4.11
C ALA A 135 50.63 -36.45 4.35
N TRP A 136 51.70 -35.76 3.96
CA TRP A 136 53.07 -36.19 4.07
C TRP A 136 53.93 -35.06 4.64
N VAL A 137 55.02 -35.41 5.31
CA VAL A 137 55.99 -34.41 5.77
C VAL A 137 56.77 -33.86 4.58
N GLN A 138 56.92 -32.54 4.47
CA GLN A 138 57.64 -31.90 3.37
C GLN A 138 59.14 -32.24 3.35
N LYS A 139 59.70 -32.50 2.16
CA LYS A 139 61.13 -32.84 1.95
C LYS A 139 62.05 -31.64 1.75
N ALA A 140 61.51 -30.51 1.33
CA ALA A 140 62.26 -29.27 1.20
C ALA A 140 62.82 -28.83 2.56
N GLY A 141 64.13 -28.63 2.66
CA GLY A 141 64.81 -28.19 3.89
C GLY A 141 65.44 -29.29 4.74
N GLY A 142 65.16 -30.57 4.46
CA GLY A 142 65.91 -31.73 5.00
C GLY A 142 65.87 -31.94 6.51
N LYS A 143 65.00 -31.25 7.24
CA LYS A 143 64.87 -31.34 8.70
C LYS A 143 63.62 -32.12 9.08
N ASN A 144 63.73 -32.98 10.08
CA ASN A 144 62.57 -33.73 10.58
C ASN A 144 61.51 -32.78 11.15
N LEU A 145 60.26 -32.99 10.75
CA LEU A 145 59.11 -32.26 11.27
C LEU A 145 58.87 -32.68 12.72
N ARG A 146 58.99 -31.72 13.62
CA ARG A 146 58.84 -31.97 15.05
C ARG A 146 57.38 -32.16 15.36
N ARG A 147 57.04 -33.38 15.76
CA ARG A 147 55.73 -33.69 16.29
C ARG A 147 55.70 -33.34 17.77
N ARG A 148 54.72 -32.53 18.11
CA ARG A 148 54.55 -31.98 19.45
C ARG A 148 53.30 -32.54 20.09
N SER A 149 53.30 -32.49 21.41
CA SER A 149 52.12 -32.85 22.19
C SER A 149 50.93 -31.89 21.97
N ALA A 150 51.17 -30.61 21.65
CA ALA A 150 50.17 -29.54 21.54
C ALA A 150 50.52 -28.46 20.48
N PRO A 151 49.54 -27.71 19.92
CA PRO A 151 49.78 -26.65 18.95
C PRO A 151 50.55 -25.48 19.59
N GLY A 152 51.73 -25.15 19.05
CA GLY A 152 52.58 -24.06 19.51
C GLY A 152 54.08 -24.33 19.42
N LEU A 153 54.88 -23.28 19.32
CA LEU A 153 56.34 -23.35 19.15
C LEU A 153 57.10 -23.70 20.44
N HIS A 154 56.49 -23.47 21.59
CA HIS A 154 57.09 -23.73 22.90
C HIS A 154 56.69 -25.09 23.51
N SER A 155 55.87 -25.89 22.82
CA SER A 155 55.39 -27.20 23.32
C SER A 155 56.47 -28.30 23.31
N GLN A 156 56.39 -29.27 24.23
CA GLN A 156 57.34 -30.40 24.29
C GLN A 156 57.29 -31.25 23.01
N VAL A 157 58.47 -31.52 22.45
CA VAL A 157 58.63 -32.32 21.24
C VAL A 157 58.79 -33.78 21.63
N HIS A 158 57.98 -34.67 21.05
CA HIS A 158 58.09 -36.11 21.30
C HIS A 158 59.18 -36.74 20.45
N ASP A 159 59.14 -36.45 19.15
CA ASP A 159 60.03 -37.00 18.16
C ASP A 159 59.97 -36.17 16.86
N GLY A 160 60.90 -36.47 15.95
CA GLY A 160 60.96 -35.85 14.64
C GLY A 160 60.52 -36.82 13.56
N LEU A 161 59.46 -36.50 12.83
CA LEU A 161 59.00 -37.25 11.68
C LEU A 161 59.91 -36.96 10.49
N ALA A 162 60.41 -38.03 9.86
CA ALA A 162 61.29 -37.88 8.71
C ALA A 162 60.51 -37.30 7.52
N PRO A 163 61.17 -36.52 6.65
CA PRO A 163 60.54 -36.03 5.44
C PRO A 163 60.00 -37.14 4.54
N GLY A 164 58.80 -36.96 3.99
CA GLY A 164 58.07 -37.96 3.21
C GLY A 164 57.26 -38.98 4.03
N THR A 165 57.26 -38.88 5.36
CA THR A 165 56.41 -39.76 6.21
C THR A 165 54.93 -39.47 5.96
N GLN A 166 54.13 -40.51 5.71
CA GLN A 166 52.68 -40.41 5.51
C GLN A 166 51.93 -40.29 6.84
N LEU A 167 50.96 -39.39 6.87
CA LEU A 167 50.18 -38.99 8.04
C LEU A 167 48.72 -38.83 7.63
N THR A 168 47.78 -39.11 8.52
CA THR A 168 46.37 -38.79 8.33
C THR A 168 46.01 -37.59 9.18
N LEU A 169 45.37 -36.59 8.58
CA LEU A 169 44.89 -35.42 9.27
C LEU A 169 43.59 -35.74 9.95
N LEU A 170 43.56 -35.49 11.25
CA LEU A 170 42.43 -35.82 12.07
C LEU A 170 41.69 -34.58 12.54
N GLU A 171 42.37 -33.44 12.69
CA GLU A 171 41.74 -32.26 13.27
C GLU A 171 42.49 -30.97 12.91
N GLY A 172 41.72 -29.88 12.91
CA GLY A 172 42.21 -28.53 12.79
C GLY A 172 42.02 -27.97 11.38
N PRO A 173 42.71 -26.87 11.12
CA PRO A 173 43.79 -26.31 11.91
C PRO A 173 43.40 -25.38 13.02
N VAL A 174 44.39 -25.15 13.87
CA VAL A 174 44.33 -24.22 14.97
C VAL A 174 45.46 -23.21 14.83
N ALA A 175 45.13 -21.93 14.79
CA ALA A 175 46.10 -20.85 14.75
C ALA A 175 46.74 -20.61 16.14
N ALA A 176 48.06 -20.74 16.25
CA ALA A 176 48.83 -20.51 17.49
C ALA A 176 50.31 -20.17 17.23
N ASP A 177 50.86 -19.22 17.99
CA ASP A 177 52.25 -18.74 17.86
C ASP A 177 52.63 -18.30 16.44
N GLY A 178 51.65 -17.82 15.65
CA GLY A 178 51.84 -17.42 14.25
C GLY A 178 51.96 -18.58 13.25
N TYR A 179 51.74 -19.81 13.71
CA TYR A 179 51.64 -20.99 12.85
C TYR A 179 50.25 -21.57 12.97
N HIS A 180 49.87 -22.30 11.94
CA HIS A 180 48.66 -23.05 12.00
C HIS A 180 49.01 -24.53 12.17
N TRP A 181 48.33 -25.17 13.11
CA TRP A 181 48.69 -26.49 13.60
C TRP A 181 47.61 -27.50 13.26
N TRP A 182 48.01 -28.66 12.76
CA TRP A 182 47.09 -29.77 12.52
C TRP A 182 47.43 -30.94 13.41
N ARG A 183 46.38 -31.65 13.80
CA ARG A 183 46.53 -32.93 14.47
C ARG A 183 46.59 -34.03 13.44
N ILE A 184 47.59 -34.88 13.58
CA ILE A 184 47.86 -35.95 12.64
C ILE A 184 48.02 -37.30 13.35
N ARG A 185 47.85 -38.39 12.59
CA ARG A 185 48.16 -39.77 12.97
C ARG A 185 49.11 -40.39 11.95
N ALA A 186 50.25 -40.89 12.40
CA ALA A 186 51.18 -41.65 11.57
C ALA A 186 50.69 -43.09 11.36
N ALA A 187 51.18 -43.74 10.30
CA ALA A 187 50.76 -45.09 9.91
C ALA A 187 51.06 -46.17 10.98
N ASP A 188 52.06 -45.94 11.83
CA ASP A 188 52.38 -46.79 12.99
C ASP A 188 51.45 -46.58 14.19
N GLY A 189 50.43 -45.73 14.03
CA GLY A 189 49.40 -45.44 15.01
C GLY A 189 49.71 -44.26 15.93
N ARG A 190 50.91 -43.65 15.87
CA ARG A 190 51.28 -42.58 16.80
C ARG A 190 50.69 -41.21 16.35
N GLU A 191 50.17 -40.42 17.27
CA GLU A 191 49.53 -39.11 16.99
C GLU A 191 50.29 -37.90 17.55
N GLY A 192 49.99 -36.71 17.02
CA GLY A 192 50.44 -35.44 17.62
C GLY A 192 50.12 -34.23 16.76
N TRP A 193 50.51 -33.05 17.26
CA TRP A 193 50.33 -31.79 16.55
C TRP A 193 51.59 -31.41 15.80
N VAL A 194 51.40 -30.93 14.58
CA VAL A 194 52.48 -30.46 13.73
C VAL A 194 52.06 -29.15 13.09
N ALA A 195 53.06 -28.30 12.80
CA ALA A 195 52.82 -27.09 12.03
C ALA A 195 52.37 -27.52 10.63
N GLY A 196 51.16 -27.13 10.25
CA GLY A 196 50.61 -27.41 8.94
C GLY A 196 51.46 -26.88 7.82
N GLU A 197 52.17 -25.77 8.08
CA GLU A 197 53.13 -25.15 7.17
C GLU A 197 54.24 -26.09 6.67
N GLU A 198 54.45 -27.25 7.30
CA GLU A 198 55.46 -28.26 6.92
C GLU A 198 54.84 -29.55 6.35
N LEU A 199 53.53 -29.60 6.14
CA LEU A 199 52.81 -30.76 5.60
C LEU A 199 52.45 -30.58 4.13
N VAL A 200 52.51 -31.63 3.32
CA VAL A 200 52.15 -31.59 1.89
C VAL A 200 51.20 -32.73 1.57
N THR A 201 50.30 -32.52 0.62
CA THR A 201 49.22 -33.49 0.30
C THR A 201 49.54 -34.38 -0.89
N ALA A 202 50.75 -34.26 -1.41
CA ALA A 202 51.37 -35.22 -2.31
C ALA A 202 52.85 -35.34 -1.94
N PRO A 203 53.42 -36.56 -1.90
CA PRO A 203 54.84 -36.74 -1.69
C PRO A 203 55.60 -36.26 -2.94
N GLU A 204 56.53 -35.31 -2.74
CA GLU A 204 57.52 -34.88 -3.75
C GLU A 204 58.65 -35.91 -3.90
#